data_AF-A0A845RVG8-F1
#
_entry.id   AF-A0A845RVG8-F1
#
_cell.length_a   1.000
_cell.length_b   1.000
_cell.length_c   1.000
_cell.angle_alpha   90.00
_cell.angle_beta   90.00
_cell.angle_gamma   90.00
#
_symmetry.space_group_name_H-M   'P 1'
#
loop_
_entity.id
_entity.type
_entity.pdbx_description
1 polymer ?
#
loop_
_entity_poly.entity_id
_entity_poly.type
_entity_poly.pdbx_seq_one_letter_code
_entity_poly.pdbx_strand_id
1 'polypeptide(L)'
;MLVFSIDPGVSGAICVFKNKDILEIYDVPTMVDGKKNKRQINSAQVTHIFKSFLHESDKVSVIVEQVNAMPGQGVTSMFNFGQSFGIIKGICAALSFPIYFVRPAKWKKHFNLIGSVKDASRTKVIEIYPTISPKLARKKDSNKADAILIGKYFIDNYKNDSFHG
;
A
#
# COMPACT_ATOMS: atom_id res chain seq x y z
N MET A 1 -12.52 8.53 -9.33
CA MET A 1 -11.98 7.20 -8.91
C MET A 1 -11.17 7.40 -7.65
N LEU A 2 -11.49 6.64 -6.61
CA LEU A 2 -10.80 6.62 -5.33
C LEU A 2 -9.96 5.34 -5.25
N VAL A 3 -8.65 5.48 -5.03
CA VAL A 3 -7.73 4.33 -4.99
C VAL A 3 -7.00 4.32 -3.65
N PHE A 4 -7.08 3.20 -2.93
CA PHE A 4 -6.26 2.94 -1.76
C PHE A 4 -5.13 1.98 -2.15
N SER A 5 -3.89 2.44 -2.12
CA SER A 5 -2.72 1.60 -2.41
C SER A 5 -1.97 1.25 -1.14
N ILE A 6 -1.63 -0.02 -0.96
CA ILE A 6 -1.18 -0.57 0.32
C ILE A 6 0.09 -1.42 0.13
N ASP A 7 1.13 -1.08 0.87
CA ASP A 7 2.18 -2.02 1.28
C ASP A 7 1.69 -2.74 2.56
N PRO A 8 1.36 -4.05 2.50
CA PRO A 8 0.59 -4.73 3.54
C PRO A 8 1.36 -5.05 4.83
N GLY A 9 2.65 -4.71 4.92
CA GLY A 9 3.45 -4.96 6.13
C GLY A 9 3.04 -4.09 7.33
N VAL A 10 3.36 -4.52 8.55
CA VAL A 10 3.18 -3.72 9.79
C VAL A 10 4.05 -2.46 9.87
N SER A 11 5.03 -2.35 8.97
CA SER A 11 5.80 -1.13 8.74
C SER A 11 5.46 -0.49 7.40
N GLY A 12 4.49 -1.05 6.67
CA GLY A 12 4.07 -0.58 5.35
C GLY A 12 3.31 0.74 5.42
N ALA A 13 2.68 1.10 4.32
CA ALA A 13 1.96 2.36 4.19
C ALA A 13 0.67 2.22 3.38
N ILE A 14 -0.24 3.17 3.58
CA ILE A 14 -1.46 3.35 2.81
C ILE A 14 -1.38 4.70 2.11
N CYS A 15 -1.47 4.71 0.79
CA CYS A 15 -1.61 5.93 -0.01
C CYS A 15 -3.03 6.03 -0.55
N VAL A 16 -3.64 7.19 -0.41
CA VAL A 16 -4.98 7.50 -0.92
C VAL A 16 -4.84 8.39 -2.15
N PHE A 17 -5.39 7.95 -3.27
CA PHE A 17 -5.49 8.74 -4.49
C PHE A 17 -6.94 9.10 -4.78
N LYS A 18 -7.18 10.33 -5.20
CA LYS A 18 -8.46 10.75 -5.77
C LYS A 18 -8.20 11.38 -7.12
N ASN A 19 -8.84 10.84 -8.17
CA ASN A 19 -8.71 11.32 -9.54
C ASN A 19 -7.25 11.45 -10.03
N LYS A 20 -6.42 10.46 -9.68
CA LYS A 20 -4.98 10.35 -10.00
C LYS A 20 -4.03 11.21 -9.15
N ASP A 21 -4.57 12.10 -8.32
CA ASP A 21 -3.78 12.90 -7.39
C ASP A 21 -3.64 12.21 -6.04
N ILE A 22 -2.48 12.38 -5.41
CA ILE A 22 -2.25 11.92 -4.04
C ILE A 22 -3.03 12.84 -3.10
N LEU A 23 -3.96 12.26 -2.35
CA LEU A 23 -4.75 12.99 -1.36
C LEU A 23 -4.08 12.92 0.02
N GLU A 24 -3.75 11.71 0.47
CA GLU A 24 -3.12 11.52 1.79
C GLU A 24 -2.29 10.24 1.85
N ILE A 25 -1.32 10.18 2.78
CA ILE A 25 -0.46 9.01 2.97
C ILE A 25 -0.28 8.73 4.46
N TYR A 26 -0.49 7.47 4.84
CA TYR A 26 -0.37 7.00 6.20
C TYR A 26 0.69 5.90 6.29
N ASP A 27 1.40 5.85 7.41
CA ASP A 27 1.97 4.57 7.85
C ASP A 27 0.79 3.61 8.13
N VAL A 28 0.91 2.31 7.83
CA VAL A 28 -0.16 1.35 8.16
C VAL A 28 -0.46 1.45 9.65
N PRO A 29 -1.71 1.76 10.05
CA PRO A 29 -2.09 1.82 11.45
C PRO A 29 -1.79 0.49 12.14
N THR A 30 -1.09 0.55 13.27
CA THR A 30 -0.76 -0.64 14.06
C THR A 30 -1.12 -0.45 15.53
N MET A 31 -1.30 -1.57 16.22
CA MET A 31 -1.48 -1.63 17.67
C MET A 31 -0.56 -2.69 18.25
N VAL A 32 -0.26 -2.58 19.54
CA VAL A 32 0.51 -3.60 20.27
C VAL A 32 -0.30 -4.89 20.34
N ASP A 33 0.36 -6.03 20.16
CA ASP A 33 -0.24 -7.35 20.28
C ASP A 33 0.49 -8.21 21.34
N GLY A 34 -0.19 -8.48 22.45
CA GLY A 34 0.32 -9.30 23.54
C GLY A 34 1.49 -8.69 24.33
N LYS A 35 2.44 -9.53 24.74
CA LYS A 35 3.66 -9.14 25.48
C LYS A 35 4.88 -9.18 24.54
N LYS A 36 5.77 -8.18 24.67
CA LYS A 36 6.85 -7.75 23.74
C LYS A 36 6.36 -6.79 22.65
N ASN A 37 7.27 -6.00 22.08
CA ASN A 37 7.04 -4.97 21.02
C ASN A 37 6.51 -5.53 19.68
N LYS A 38 5.66 -6.56 19.69
CA LYS A 38 4.95 -7.06 18.53
C LYS A 38 3.82 -6.11 18.18
N ARG A 39 3.64 -5.91 16.88
CA ARG A 39 2.62 -5.04 16.32
C ARG A 39 1.75 -5.84 15.38
N GLN A 40 0.46 -5.56 15.41
CA GLN A 40 -0.52 -6.04 14.44
C GLN A 40 -1.21 -4.85 13.78
N ILE A 41 -1.83 -5.07 12.62
CA ILE A 41 -2.62 -4.03 11.95
C ILE A 41 -3.80 -3.64 12.85
N ASN A 42 -3.99 -2.33 13.03
CA ASN A 42 -5.19 -1.79 13.64
C ASN A 42 -6.31 -1.73 12.60
N SER A 43 -7.07 -2.83 12.49
CA SER A 43 -8.14 -2.99 11.49
C SER A 43 -9.24 -1.93 11.60
N ALA A 44 -9.57 -1.50 12.82
CA ALA A 44 -10.55 -0.44 13.05
C ALA A 44 -10.08 0.89 12.46
N GLN A 45 -8.82 1.27 12.69
CA GLN A 45 -8.26 2.50 12.13
C GLN A 45 -8.11 2.43 10.61
N VAL A 46 -7.71 1.29 10.05
CA VAL A 46 -7.68 1.09 8.58
C VAL A 46 -9.08 1.26 7.99
N THR A 47 -10.09 0.65 8.61
CA THR A 47 -11.49 0.77 8.18
C THR A 47 -11.98 2.21 8.28
N HIS A 48 -11.61 2.92 9.35
CA HIS A 48 -11.94 4.34 9.52
C HIS A 48 -11.32 5.20 8.42
N ILE A 49 -10.03 5.01 8.12
CA ILE A 49 -9.34 5.70 7.01
C ILE A 49 -10.09 5.44 5.70
N PHE A 50 -10.45 4.19 5.41
CA PHE A 50 -11.18 3.90 4.17
C PHE A 50 -12.50 4.67 4.12
N LYS A 51 -13.30 4.59 5.19
CA LYS A 51 -14.61 5.27 5.26
C LYS A 51 -14.51 6.80 5.21
N SER A 52 -13.46 7.40 5.78
CA SER A 52 -13.34 8.86 5.84
C SER A 52 -13.14 9.53 4.49
N PHE A 53 -12.73 8.77 3.46
CA PHE A 53 -12.54 9.28 2.10
C PHE A 53 -13.68 8.94 1.14
N LEU A 54 -14.66 8.12 1.56
CA LEU A 54 -15.76 7.68 0.70
C LEU A 54 -16.82 8.77 0.54
N HIS A 55 -17.23 8.97 -0.70
CA HIS A 55 -18.49 9.61 -1.06
C HIS A 55 -19.35 8.63 -1.87
N GLU A 56 -20.67 8.83 -1.87
CA GLU A 56 -21.64 7.92 -2.51
C GLU A 56 -21.34 7.64 -3.99
N SER A 57 -20.74 8.59 -4.70
CA SER A 57 -20.41 8.47 -6.13
C SER A 57 -19.01 7.92 -6.41
N ASP A 58 -18.20 7.60 -5.40
CA ASP A 58 -16.82 7.17 -5.61
C ASP A 58 -16.74 5.71 -6.10
N LYS A 59 -16.16 5.52 -7.30
CA LYS A 59 -15.66 4.22 -7.73
C LYS A 59 -14.37 3.90 -6.99
N VAL A 60 -14.41 2.89 -6.11
CA VAL A 60 -13.31 2.50 -5.22
C VAL A 60 -12.47 1.38 -5.83
N SER A 61 -11.16 1.40 -5.60
CA SER A 61 -10.26 0.26 -5.86
C SER A 61 -9.18 0.18 -4.79
N VAL A 62 -8.91 -1.03 -4.28
CA VAL A 62 -7.84 -1.27 -3.31
C VAL A 62 -6.73 -2.04 -3.97
N ILE A 63 -5.51 -1.51 -3.94
CA ILE A 63 -4.33 -2.07 -4.58
C ILE A 63 -3.39 -2.53 -3.49
N VAL A 64 -2.97 -3.79 -3.56
CA VAL A 64 -2.06 -4.38 -2.57
C VAL A 64 -0.89 -5.01 -3.29
N GLU A 65 0.34 -4.80 -2.78
CA GLU A 65 1.49 -5.54 -3.30
C GLU A 65 1.28 -7.05 -3.13
N GLN A 66 1.48 -7.80 -4.21
CA GLN A 66 1.46 -9.26 -4.18
C GLN A 66 2.73 -9.78 -3.52
N VAL A 67 2.53 -10.58 -2.49
CA VAL A 67 3.57 -11.02 -1.57
C VAL A 67 3.39 -12.50 -1.31
N ASN A 68 4.48 -13.26 -1.37
CA ASN A 68 4.47 -14.71 -1.23
C ASN A 68 5.43 -15.12 -0.11
N ALA A 69 5.12 -16.23 0.56
CA ALA A 69 6.06 -16.88 1.46
C ALA A 69 7.29 -17.36 0.68
N MET A 70 8.49 -17.10 1.19
CA MET A 70 9.72 -17.61 0.63
C MET A 70 10.40 -18.59 1.58
N PRO A 71 11.09 -19.63 1.07
CA PRO A 71 11.93 -20.50 1.90
C PRO A 71 12.93 -19.68 2.73
N GLY A 72 13.14 -20.08 3.98
CA GLY A 72 14.09 -19.43 4.89
C GLY A 72 13.54 -18.24 5.69
N GLN A 73 12.27 -17.84 5.49
CA GLN A 73 11.63 -16.84 6.35
C GLN A 73 11.16 -17.44 7.68
N GLY A 74 11.34 -16.70 8.78
CA GLY A 74 10.92 -17.14 10.10
C GLY A 74 9.40 -17.35 10.18
N VAL A 75 8.97 -18.50 10.68
CA VAL A 75 7.55 -18.92 10.73
C VAL A 75 6.64 -17.92 11.43
N THR A 76 7.11 -17.32 12.54
CA THR A 76 6.37 -16.28 13.27
C THR A 76 6.17 -15.02 12.43
N SER A 77 7.20 -14.60 11.68
CA SER A 77 7.11 -13.43 10.81
C SER A 77 6.13 -13.68 9.66
N MET A 78 6.15 -14.89 9.10
CA MET A 78 5.23 -15.29 8.04
C MET A 78 3.78 -15.40 8.52
N PHE A 79 3.55 -15.91 9.73
CA PHE A 79 2.22 -15.92 10.34
C PHE A 79 1.68 -14.51 10.54
N ASN A 80 2.46 -13.62 11.17
CA ASN A 80 2.06 -12.23 11.39
C ASN A 80 1.79 -11.50 10.06
N PHE A 81 2.60 -11.78 9.04
CA PHE A 81 2.42 -11.22 7.72
C PHE A 81 1.12 -11.73 7.06
N GLY A 82 0.85 -13.04 7.14
CA GLY A 82 -0.39 -13.64 6.68
C GLY A 82 -1.61 -13.04 7.38
N GLN A 83 -1.52 -12.76 8.68
CA GLN A 83 -2.56 -12.08 9.44
C GLN A 83 -2.80 -10.65 8.94
N SER A 84 -1.74 -9.85 8.74
CA SER A 84 -1.84 -8.51 8.17
C SER A 84 -2.53 -8.52 6.80
N PHE A 85 -2.10 -9.41 5.91
CA PHE A 85 -2.69 -9.57 4.58
C PHE A 85 -4.15 -10.02 4.65
N GLY A 86 -4.47 -10.95 5.55
CA GLY A 86 -5.84 -11.42 5.81
C GLY A 86 -6.76 -10.31 6.33
N ILE A 87 -6.28 -9.45 7.23
CA ILE A 87 -7.02 -8.30 7.75
C ILE A 87 -7.40 -7.36 6.60
N ILE A 88 -6.45 -7.00 5.74
CA ILE A 88 -6.71 -6.10 4.60
C ILE A 88 -7.77 -6.71 3.67
N LYS A 89 -7.63 -8.00 3.33
CA LYS A 89 -8.62 -8.71 2.51
C LYS A 89 -10.00 -8.73 3.17
N GLY A 90 -10.05 -8.99 4.48
CA GLY A 90 -11.30 -9.02 5.25
C GLY A 90 -12.02 -7.66 5.27
N ILE A 91 -11.27 -6.57 5.49
CA ILE A 91 -11.81 -5.20 5.44
C ILE A 91 -12.38 -4.90 4.04
N CYS A 92 -11.62 -5.21 2.99
CA CYS A 92 -12.07 -4.97 1.62
C CYS A 92 -13.34 -5.77 1.28
N ALA A 93 -13.38 -7.05 1.65
CA ALA A 93 -14.56 -7.89 1.45
C ALA A 93 -15.78 -7.35 2.21
N ALA A 94 -15.61 -6.96 3.47
CA ALA A 94 -16.68 -6.40 4.30
C ALA A 94 -17.23 -5.06 3.77
N LEU A 95 -16.38 -4.25 3.13
CA LEU A 95 -16.76 -2.98 2.50
C LEU A 95 -17.18 -3.13 1.03
N SER A 96 -17.18 -4.35 0.48
CA SER A 96 -17.42 -4.61 -0.95
C SER A 96 -16.46 -3.86 -1.89
N PHE A 97 -15.21 -3.67 -1.46
CA PHE A 97 -14.19 -3.01 -2.27
C PHE A 97 -13.45 -4.00 -3.15
N PRO A 98 -13.33 -3.74 -4.47
CA PRO A 98 -12.54 -4.58 -5.34
C PRO A 98 -11.06 -4.46 -4.98
N ILE A 99 -10.41 -5.60 -4.83
CA ILE A 99 -8.98 -5.71 -4.51
C ILE A 99 -8.20 -6.17 -5.74
N TYR A 100 -7.09 -5.49 -6.02
CA TYR A 100 -6.16 -5.82 -7.09
C TYR A 100 -4.78 -6.05 -6.49
N PHE A 101 -4.12 -7.11 -6.96
CA PHE A 101 -2.77 -7.46 -6.52
C PHE A 101 -1.76 -7.07 -7.58
N VAL A 102 -0.68 -6.41 -7.16
CA VAL A 102 0.39 -5.95 -8.06
C VAL A 102 1.69 -6.63 -7.70
N ARG A 103 2.33 -7.29 -8.67
CA ARG A 103 3.61 -7.96 -8.42
C ARG A 103 4.75 -6.95 -8.23
N PRO A 104 5.64 -7.14 -7.24
CA PRO A 104 6.81 -6.29 -7.02
C PRO A 104 7.64 -6.03 -8.27
N ALA A 105 7.91 -7.10 -9.03
CA ALA A 105 8.71 -7.03 -10.24
C ALA A 105 8.08 -6.14 -11.33
N LYS A 106 6.75 -6.07 -11.41
CA LYS A 106 6.06 -5.32 -12.46
C LYS A 106 6.09 -3.82 -12.20
N TRP A 107 5.68 -3.38 -11.01
CA TRP A 107 5.70 -1.96 -10.69
C TRP A 107 7.15 -1.44 -10.60
N LYS A 108 8.10 -2.22 -10.06
CA LYS A 108 9.51 -1.82 -10.04
C LYS A 108 10.09 -1.68 -11.43
N LYS A 109 9.75 -2.59 -12.36
CA LYS A 109 10.16 -2.46 -13.77
C LYS A 109 9.59 -1.20 -14.41
N HIS A 110 8.30 -0.90 -14.18
CA HIS A 110 7.63 0.29 -14.72
C HIS A 110 8.32 1.60 -14.32
N PHE A 111 8.88 1.68 -13.12
CA PHE A 111 9.59 2.87 -12.62
C PHE A 111 11.13 2.79 -12.67
N ASN A 112 11.69 1.79 -13.35
CA ASN A 112 13.15 1.58 -13.45
C ASN A 112 13.85 1.39 -12.08
N LEU A 113 13.23 0.60 -11.19
CA LEU A 113 13.71 0.32 -9.82
C LEU A 113 14.17 -1.13 -9.62
N ILE A 114 14.36 -1.89 -10.69
CA ILE A 114 14.90 -3.25 -10.59
C ILE A 114 16.38 -3.18 -10.21
N GLY A 115 16.76 -3.88 -9.13
CA GLY A 115 18.14 -3.89 -8.63
C GLY A 115 18.58 -2.59 -7.92
N SER A 116 17.68 -1.61 -7.76
CA SER A 116 18.00 -0.36 -7.09
C SER A 116 18.03 -0.52 -5.56
N VAL A 117 18.75 0.38 -4.90
CA VAL A 117 18.71 0.51 -3.44
C VAL A 117 17.31 0.90 -2.96
N LYS A 118 16.96 0.53 -1.73
CA LYS A 118 15.62 0.80 -1.13
C LYS A 118 15.24 2.29 -1.14
N ASP A 119 16.23 3.19 -1.10
CA ASP A 119 16.02 4.64 -1.10
C ASP A 119 15.50 5.17 -2.44
N ALA A 120 15.74 4.44 -3.54
CA ALA A 120 15.44 4.89 -4.90
C ALA A 120 13.95 5.13 -5.16
N SER A 121 13.06 4.37 -4.50
CA SER A 121 11.62 4.62 -4.56
C SER A 121 11.26 6.03 -4.08
N ARG A 122 11.93 6.51 -3.03
CA ARG A 122 11.64 7.84 -2.47
C ARG A 122 12.09 8.95 -3.41
N THR A 123 13.28 8.83 -4.00
CA THR A 123 13.76 9.73 -5.05
C THR A 123 12.78 9.76 -6.22
N LYS A 124 12.39 8.58 -6.72
CA LYS A 124 11.45 8.46 -7.84
C LYS A 124 10.11 9.13 -7.56
N VAL A 125 9.56 8.96 -6.36
CA VAL A 125 8.31 9.62 -5.98
C VAL A 125 8.47 11.14 -5.90
N ILE A 126 9.57 11.65 -5.35
CA ILE A 126 9.81 13.10 -5.27
C ILE A 126 9.99 13.71 -6.67
N GLU A 127 10.61 12.99 -7.61
CA GLU A 127 10.69 13.41 -9.01
C GLU A 127 9.31 13.51 -9.68
N ILE A 128 8.41 12.56 -9.40
CA ILE A 128 7.06 12.53 -9.99
C ILE A 128 6.11 13.52 -9.29
N TYR A 129 6.24 13.66 -7.97
CA TYR A 129 5.37 14.47 -7.10
C TYR A 129 6.21 15.38 -6.17
N PRO A 130 6.82 16.46 -6.67
CA PRO A 130 7.73 17.29 -5.87
C PRO A 130 7.11 17.82 -4.57
N THR A 131 5.81 18.12 -4.58
CA THR A 131 5.05 18.63 -3.42
C THR A 131 4.96 17.63 -2.27
N ILE A 132 5.18 16.33 -2.50
CA ILE A 132 5.11 15.28 -1.47
C ILE A 132 6.40 15.16 -0.65
N SER A 133 7.48 15.80 -1.08
CA SER A 133 8.80 15.73 -0.45
C SER A 133 8.80 15.90 1.08
N PRO A 134 8.06 16.86 1.67
CA PRO A 134 7.99 17.00 3.14
C PRO A 134 7.42 15.77 3.86
N LYS A 135 6.49 15.04 3.21
CA LYS A 135 5.89 13.80 3.75
C LYS A 135 6.83 12.59 3.60
N LEU A 136 7.90 12.73 2.82
CA LEU A 136 8.92 11.72 2.52
C LEU A 136 10.33 12.20 2.92
N ALA A 137 10.45 13.03 3.95
CA ALA A 137 11.74 13.62 4.32
C ALA A 137 12.76 12.61 4.88
N ARG A 138 12.31 11.45 5.42
CA ARG A 138 13.18 10.53 6.17
C ARG A 138 13.41 9.24 5.40
N LYS A 139 14.57 8.62 5.62
CA LYS A 139 14.89 7.29 5.07
C LYS A 139 13.85 6.22 5.41
N LYS A 140 13.24 6.30 6.60
CA LYS A 140 12.20 5.35 7.02
C LYS A 140 10.88 5.47 6.24
N ASP A 141 10.67 6.56 5.49
CA ASP A 141 9.47 6.78 4.69
C ASP A 141 9.52 6.05 3.32
N SER A 142 10.52 5.19 3.06
CA SER A 142 10.58 4.38 1.83
C SER A 142 9.31 3.54 1.59
N ASN A 143 8.69 3.00 2.64
CA ASN A 143 7.48 2.19 2.47
C ASN A 143 6.27 3.04 2.04
N LYS A 144 6.24 4.33 2.39
CA LYS A 144 5.28 5.31 1.84
C LYS A 144 5.51 5.52 0.36
N ALA A 145 6.77 5.64 -0.05
CA ALA A 145 7.12 5.77 -1.45
C ALA A 145 6.70 4.52 -2.25
N ASP A 146 6.92 3.32 -1.71
CA ASP A 146 6.47 2.08 -2.35
C ASP A 146 4.94 2.05 -2.49
N ALA A 147 4.18 2.40 -1.45
CA ALA A 147 2.71 2.49 -1.53
C ALA A 147 2.23 3.49 -2.59
N ILE A 148 2.91 4.64 -2.74
CA ILE A 148 2.60 5.62 -3.80
C ILE A 148 2.86 5.02 -5.19
N LEU A 149 4.03 4.39 -5.39
CA LEU A 149 4.39 3.83 -6.70
C LEU A 149 3.49 2.65 -7.10
N ILE A 150 3.10 1.78 -6.15
CA ILE A 150 2.14 0.70 -6.41
C ILE A 150 0.81 1.27 -6.92
N GLY A 151 0.31 2.34 -6.29
CA GLY A 151 -0.94 2.98 -6.67
C GLY A 151 -0.84 3.69 -8.01
N LYS A 152 0.28 4.39 -8.25
CA LYS A 152 0.57 5.04 -9.53
C LYS A 152 0.67 4.02 -10.67
N TYR A 153 1.32 2.88 -10.44
CA TYR A 153 1.39 1.79 -11.41
C TYR A 153 -0.01 1.29 -11.80
N PHE A 154 -0.88 1.08 -10.82
CA PHE A 154 -2.28 0.73 -11.09
C PHE A 154 -2.97 1.82 -11.92
N ILE A 155 -2.89 3.08 -11.50
CA ILE A 155 -3.53 4.21 -12.20
C ILE A 155 -3.06 4.32 -13.65
N ASP A 156 -1.77 4.10 -13.92
CA ASP A 156 -1.18 4.17 -15.26
C ASP A 156 -1.65 3.04 -16.19
N ASN A 157 -2.02 1.90 -15.61
CA ASN A 157 -2.38 0.69 -16.34
C ASN A 157 -3.86 0.32 -16.21
N TYR A 158 -4.66 1.10 -15.48
CA TYR A 158 -6.10 0.94 -15.39
C TYR A 158 -6.76 1.53 -16.65
N LYS A 159 -7.24 0.66 -17.54
CA LYS A 159 -7.85 1.05 -18.83
C LYS A 159 -9.15 0.28 -19.04
N ASN A 160 -10.15 0.94 -19.60
CA ASN A 160 -11.46 0.34 -19.93
C ASN A 160 -12.07 -0.45 -18.75
N ASP A 161 -12.01 0.12 -17.55
CA ASP A 161 -12.49 -0.51 -16.32
C ASP A 161 -11.84 -1.86 -15.95
N SER A 162 -10.66 -2.12 -16.52
CA SER A 162 -9.91 -3.36 -16.32
C SER A 162 -8.45 -3.06 -15.93
N PHE A 163 -7.87 -3.98 -15.15
CA PHE A 163 -6.47 -3.96 -14.77
C PHE A 163 -5.84 -5.33 -15.03
N HIS A 164 -4.66 -5.34 -15.65
CA HIS A 164 -3.88 -6.57 -15.88
C HIS A 164 -2.56 -6.44 -15.13
N GLY A 165 -2.63 -6.74 -13.83
CA GLY A 165 -1.56 -6.57 -12.85
C GLY A 165 -0.39 -7.51 -12.98
#